data_AF-A0A4R6FYE1-F1
#
_entry.id   AF-A0A4R6FYE1-F1
#
_cell.length_a   1.000
_cell.length_b   1.000
_cell.length_c   1.000
_cell.angle_alpha   90.00
_cell.angle_beta   90.00
_cell.angle_gamma   90.00
#
_symmetry.space_group_name_H-M   'P 1'
#
loop_
_entity.id
_entity.type
_entity.pdbx_description
1 polymer ?
#
loop_
_entity_poly.entity_id
_entity_poly.type
_entity_poly.pdbx_seq_one_letter_code
_entity_poly.pdbx_strand_id
1 'polypeptide(L)'
;MASAPTNEDVAINVTALRLQEMLKEDALRQLSQSDFRQVAGDVHAMIEFSRRVSNSMVGLQTSEIKYSIPEKLDALSEHIWKAKSDNGSRVTDVIRHILYGGPDDLLPERLWEAVADPKWKLECMGISAYGELVGWAMPDKFPPRNGRTSKALRSLGYDVQVHVS
;
A
#
# COMPACT_ATOMS: atom_id res chain seq x y z
N MET A 1 17.46 3.76 -31.75
CA MET A 1 16.92 2.56 -31.08
C MET A 1 16.43 2.99 -29.70
N ALA A 2 15.14 2.83 -29.40
CA ALA A 2 14.61 3.16 -28.07
C ALA A 2 15.10 2.08 -27.08
N SER A 3 15.87 2.48 -26.06
CA SER A 3 16.24 1.58 -24.97
C SER A 3 14.99 1.13 -24.23
N ALA A 4 14.92 -0.15 -23.86
CA ALA A 4 13.86 -0.63 -22.99
C ALA A 4 13.82 0.23 -21.71
N PRO A 5 12.64 0.71 -21.26
CA PRO A 5 12.54 1.56 -20.09
C PRO A 5 13.13 0.83 -18.88
N THR A 6 13.88 1.56 -18.07
CA THR A 6 14.45 1.02 -16.84
C THR A 6 13.32 0.69 -15.85
N ASN A 7 13.59 -0.17 -14.86
CA ASN A 7 12.61 -0.45 -13.79
C ASN A 7 12.13 0.84 -13.07
N GLU A 8 12.96 1.88 -13.09
CA GLU A 8 12.66 3.20 -12.51
C GLU A 8 11.72 4.02 -13.42
N ASP A 9 11.91 3.95 -14.74
CA ASP A 9 11.00 4.57 -15.73
C ASP A 9 9.58 3.96 -15.66
N VAL A 10 9.48 2.64 -15.45
CA VAL A 10 8.19 1.95 -15.28
C VAL A 10 7.54 2.31 -13.94
N ALA A 11 8.32 2.44 -12.87
CA ALA A 11 7.82 2.87 -11.57
C ALA A 11 7.26 4.30 -11.62
N ILE A 12 7.97 5.24 -12.25
CA ILE A 12 7.60 6.65 -12.26
C ILE A 12 6.49 6.93 -13.29
N ASN A 13 6.64 6.46 -14.54
CA ASN A 13 5.74 6.89 -15.62
C ASN A 13 4.51 6.00 -15.80
N VAL A 14 4.50 4.79 -15.24
CA VAL A 14 3.39 3.85 -15.44
C VAL A 14 2.72 3.53 -14.10
N THR A 15 3.51 3.19 -13.09
CA THR A 15 2.99 2.74 -11.79
C THR A 15 2.41 3.91 -10.99
N ALA A 16 3.12 5.05 -10.94
CA ALA A 16 2.65 6.23 -10.21
C ALA A 16 1.34 6.80 -10.80
N LEU A 17 1.24 6.91 -12.14
CA LEU A 17 0.01 7.38 -12.80
C LEU A 17 -1.16 6.44 -12.54
N ARG A 18 -0.94 5.12 -12.65
CA ARG A 18 -2.00 4.14 -12.37
C ARG A 18 -2.48 4.22 -10.92
N LEU A 19 -1.56 4.26 -9.96
CA LEU A 19 -1.91 4.37 -8.54
C LEU A 19 -2.64 5.69 -8.25
N GLN A 20 -2.22 6.82 -8.82
CA GLN A 20 -2.96 8.07 -8.68
C GLN A 20 -4.40 7.93 -9.18
N GLU A 21 -4.61 7.41 -10.39
CA GLU A 21 -5.94 7.25 -10.95
C GLU A 21 -6.83 6.32 -10.12
N MET A 22 -6.29 5.18 -9.69
CA MET A 22 -7.04 4.18 -8.92
C MET A 22 -7.35 4.62 -7.48
N LEU A 23 -6.55 5.54 -6.92
CA LEU A 23 -6.70 6.05 -5.56
C LEU A 23 -7.50 7.37 -5.48
N LYS A 24 -8.01 7.90 -6.60
CA LYS A 24 -8.99 9.00 -6.60
C LYS A 24 -10.26 8.58 -5.84
N GLU A 25 -10.92 9.55 -5.20
CA GLU A 25 -12.07 9.25 -4.34
C GLU A 25 -13.18 8.48 -5.08
N ASP A 26 -13.53 8.90 -6.30
CA ASP A 26 -14.56 8.24 -7.11
C ASP A 26 -14.12 6.85 -7.60
N ALA A 27 -12.83 6.69 -7.93
CA ALA A 27 -12.27 5.41 -8.36
C ALA A 27 -12.30 4.38 -7.21
N LEU A 28 -11.97 4.79 -5.99
CA LEU A 28 -12.02 3.93 -4.81
C LEU A 28 -13.42 3.38 -4.51
N ARG A 29 -14.48 4.12 -4.87
CA ARG A 29 -15.88 3.65 -4.70
C ARG A 29 -16.25 2.53 -5.67
N GLN A 30 -15.59 2.47 -6.82
CA GLN A 30 -15.87 1.51 -7.90
C GLN A 30 -14.80 0.41 -8.00
N LEU A 31 -13.75 0.49 -7.18
CA LEU A 31 -12.63 -0.41 -7.22
C LEU A 31 -13.10 -1.86 -7.03
N SER A 32 -12.64 -2.77 -7.89
CA SER A 32 -12.92 -4.20 -7.79
C SER A 32 -11.81 -4.94 -7.03
N GLN A 33 -12.02 -6.23 -6.77
CA GLN A 33 -10.96 -7.07 -6.17
C GLN A 33 -9.73 -7.17 -7.07
N SER A 34 -9.92 -7.32 -8.38
CA SER A 34 -8.81 -7.37 -9.35
C SER A 34 -8.04 -6.06 -9.39
N ASP A 35 -8.75 -4.94 -9.29
CA ASP A 35 -8.12 -3.62 -9.20
C ASP A 35 -7.32 -3.50 -7.90
N PHE A 36 -7.87 -3.93 -6.76
CA PHE A 36 -7.13 -3.91 -5.50
C PHE A 36 -5.88 -4.78 -5.56
N ARG A 37 -5.94 -5.93 -6.21
CA ARG A 37 -4.76 -6.78 -6.43
C ARG A 37 -3.71 -6.08 -7.30
N GLN A 38 -4.13 -5.29 -8.29
CA GLN A 38 -3.22 -4.48 -9.10
C GLN A 38 -2.53 -3.44 -8.23
N VAL A 39 -3.29 -2.68 -7.42
CA VAL A 39 -2.76 -1.73 -6.44
C VAL A 39 -1.76 -2.42 -5.50
N ALA A 40 -2.10 -3.59 -4.96
CA ALA A 40 -1.23 -4.35 -4.06
C ALA A 40 0.08 -4.81 -4.73
N GLY A 41 0.07 -5.04 -6.04
CA GLY A 41 1.26 -5.36 -6.83
C GLY A 41 2.13 -4.16 -7.17
N ASP A 42 1.59 -2.96 -7.01
CA ASP A 42 2.29 -1.70 -7.26
C ASP A 42 2.83 -1.06 -5.97
N VAL A 43 2.33 -1.51 -4.80
CA VAL A 43 2.79 -1.09 -3.47
C VAL A 43 3.87 -2.04 -2.96
N HIS A 44 5.09 -1.52 -2.81
CA HIS A 44 6.26 -2.34 -2.44
C HIS A 44 6.11 -2.98 -1.07
N ALA A 45 5.62 -2.24 -0.07
CA ALA A 45 5.34 -2.77 1.26
C ALA A 45 4.38 -3.98 1.24
N MET A 46 3.40 -4.02 0.32
CA MET A 46 2.48 -5.15 0.21
C MET A 46 3.14 -6.37 -0.44
N ILE A 47 3.99 -6.17 -1.45
CA ILE A 47 4.80 -7.24 -2.04
C ILE A 47 5.77 -7.84 -0.99
N GLU A 48 6.46 -6.99 -0.22
CA GLU A 48 7.38 -7.47 0.82
C GLU A 48 6.66 -8.12 1.99
N PHE A 49 5.44 -7.68 2.30
CA PHE A 49 4.62 -8.37 3.28
C PHE A 49 4.10 -9.72 2.77
N SER A 50 3.69 -9.84 1.50
CA SER A 50 3.20 -11.11 0.93
C SER A 50 4.26 -12.21 0.97
N ARG A 51 5.55 -11.87 0.85
CA ARG A 51 6.66 -12.81 1.03
C ARG A 51 6.73 -13.44 2.43
N ARG A 52 6.33 -12.69 3.46
CA ARG A 52 6.57 -13.01 4.88
C ARG A 52 5.32 -13.44 5.62
N VAL A 53 4.14 -13.04 5.16
CA VAL A 53 2.87 -13.43 5.76
C VAL A 53 2.78 -14.96 5.81
N SER A 54 2.25 -15.53 6.90
CA SER A 54 2.10 -17.00 6.96
C SER A 54 1.03 -17.48 5.97
N ASN A 55 1.12 -18.74 5.53
CA ASN A 55 0.10 -19.31 4.64
C ASN A 55 -1.27 -19.35 5.33
N SER A 56 -1.30 -19.77 6.59
CA SER A 56 -2.53 -19.85 7.39
C SER A 56 -3.25 -18.51 7.54
N MET A 57 -2.51 -17.41 7.69
CA MET A 57 -3.06 -16.06 7.82
C MET A 57 -3.87 -15.66 6.58
N VAL A 58 -3.44 -16.07 5.38
CA VAL A 58 -4.09 -15.72 4.10
C VAL A 58 -4.89 -16.88 3.52
N GLY A 59 -5.26 -17.87 4.34
CA GLY A 59 -6.10 -19.00 3.94
C GLY A 59 -5.43 -20.00 2.98
N LEU A 60 -4.11 -19.94 2.81
CA LEU A 60 -3.35 -20.92 2.03
C LEU A 60 -3.02 -22.15 2.88
N GLN A 61 -2.85 -23.29 2.21
CA GLN A 61 -2.50 -24.54 2.87
C GLN A 61 -1.10 -24.46 3.50
N THR A 62 -0.96 -25.00 4.70
CA THR A 62 0.29 -25.01 5.47
C THR A 62 1.05 -26.33 5.30
N SER A 63 1.07 -26.86 4.08
CA SER A 63 1.80 -28.09 3.70
C SER A 63 3.19 -27.75 3.13
N GLU A 64 3.93 -28.74 2.63
CA GLU A 64 5.22 -28.54 1.94
C GLU A 64 5.11 -27.78 0.59
N ILE A 65 3.93 -27.27 0.24
CA ILE A 65 3.71 -26.47 -0.96
C ILE A 65 4.48 -25.14 -0.85
N LYS A 66 5.33 -24.90 -1.84
CA LYS A 66 6.02 -23.62 -2.01
C LYS A 66 5.20 -22.72 -2.93
N TYR A 67 4.63 -21.67 -2.37
CA TYR A 67 3.95 -20.63 -3.14
C TYR A 67 4.93 -19.59 -3.67
N SER A 68 4.69 -19.16 -4.90
CA SER A 68 5.36 -18.01 -5.51
C SER A 68 4.85 -16.68 -4.92
N ILE A 69 5.60 -15.60 -5.16
CA ILE A 69 5.22 -14.26 -4.69
C ILE A 69 3.89 -13.80 -5.30
N PRO A 70 3.62 -14.00 -6.61
CA PRO A 70 2.30 -13.69 -7.17
C PRO A 70 1.16 -14.42 -6.47
N GLU A 71 1.29 -15.74 -6.23
CA GLU A 71 0.26 -16.52 -5.52
C GLU A 71 0.04 -16.03 -4.09
N LYS A 72 1.13 -15.72 -3.38
CA LYS A 72 1.05 -15.13 -2.03
C LYS A 72 0.39 -13.76 -2.03
N LEU A 73 0.66 -12.95 -3.04
CA LEU A 73 0.07 -11.62 -3.18
C LEU A 73 -1.40 -11.69 -3.56
N ASP A 74 -1.80 -12.64 -4.42
CA ASP A 74 -3.19 -12.90 -4.75
C ASP A 74 -3.97 -13.28 -3.48
N ALA A 75 -3.48 -14.25 -2.71
CA ALA A 75 -4.08 -14.66 -1.44
C ALA A 75 -4.15 -13.51 -0.41
N LEU A 76 -3.08 -12.73 -0.26
CA LEU A 76 -3.04 -11.57 0.62
C LEU A 76 -4.08 -10.52 0.20
N SER A 77 -4.15 -10.20 -1.09
CA SER A 77 -5.08 -9.20 -1.61
C SER A 77 -6.54 -9.64 -1.44
N GLU A 78 -6.84 -10.93 -1.66
CA GLU A 78 -8.16 -11.51 -1.44
C GLU A 78 -8.55 -11.49 0.04
N HIS A 79 -7.61 -11.83 0.94
CA HIS A 79 -7.83 -11.77 2.39
C HIS A 79 -8.23 -10.36 2.84
N ILE A 80 -7.43 -9.36 2.46
CA ILE A 80 -7.69 -7.95 2.81
C ILE A 80 -9.00 -7.47 2.17
N TRP A 81 -9.30 -7.87 0.94
CA TRP A 81 -10.52 -7.47 0.24
C TRP A 81 -11.82 -7.94 0.93
N LYS A 82 -11.77 -9.13 1.53
CA LYS A 82 -12.87 -9.74 2.28
C LYS A 82 -12.95 -9.24 3.73
N ALA A 83 -11.84 -8.75 4.27
CA ALA A 83 -11.79 -8.24 5.64
C ALA A 83 -12.71 -7.04 5.86
N LYS A 84 -13.18 -6.92 7.09
CA LYS A 84 -13.92 -5.77 7.60
C LYS A 84 -13.34 -5.37 8.94
N SER A 85 -13.28 -4.07 9.19
CA SER A 85 -13.01 -3.51 10.52
C SER A 85 -14.24 -3.59 11.41
N ASP A 86 -14.12 -3.21 12.68
CA ASP A 86 -15.19 -3.33 13.67
C ASP A 86 -16.44 -2.51 13.30
N ASN A 87 -16.29 -1.41 12.56
CA ASN A 87 -17.42 -0.63 12.06
C ASN A 87 -18.01 -1.14 10.73
N GLY A 88 -17.49 -2.26 10.20
CA GLY A 88 -17.91 -2.84 8.93
C GLY A 88 -17.23 -2.25 7.68
N SER A 89 -16.28 -1.32 7.84
CA SER A 89 -15.56 -0.69 6.72
C SER A 89 -14.66 -1.70 6.02
N ARG A 90 -14.68 -1.68 4.68
CA ARG A 90 -13.82 -2.49 3.81
C ARG A 90 -12.54 -1.72 3.49
N VAL A 91 -11.57 -2.37 2.83
CA VAL A 91 -10.29 -1.74 2.48
C VAL A 91 -10.44 -0.43 1.70
N THR A 92 -11.42 -0.33 0.79
CA THR A 92 -11.70 0.90 0.05
C THR A 92 -12.22 2.01 0.95
N ASP A 93 -13.09 1.69 1.91
CA ASP A 93 -13.61 2.65 2.88
C ASP A 93 -12.51 3.19 3.79
N VAL A 94 -11.61 2.32 4.25
CA VAL A 94 -10.46 2.71 5.09
C VAL A 94 -9.47 3.58 4.31
N ILE A 95 -9.14 3.23 3.07
CA ILE A 95 -8.28 4.06 2.21
C ILE A 95 -8.94 5.42 1.94
N ARG A 96 -10.25 5.44 1.67
CA ARG A 96 -11.00 6.69 1.49
C ARG A 96 -11.03 7.54 2.76
N HIS A 97 -11.17 6.92 3.94
CA HIS A 97 -11.08 7.61 5.22
C HIS A 97 -9.72 8.30 5.37
N ILE A 98 -8.62 7.58 5.15
CA ILE A 98 -7.27 8.15 5.24
C ILE A 98 -7.10 9.34 4.28
N LEU A 99 -7.39 9.12 3.00
CA LEU A 99 -7.11 10.10 1.95
C LEU A 99 -8.09 11.28 1.94
N TYR A 100 -9.37 11.04 2.19
CA TYR A 100 -10.46 12.01 1.91
C TYR A 100 -11.43 12.21 3.09
N GLY A 101 -11.19 11.58 4.24
CA GLY A 101 -12.08 11.67 5.42
C GLY A 101 -12.05 13.00 6.17
N GLY A 102 -11.29 13.99 5.69
CA GLY A 102 -11.18 15.31 6.30
C GLY A 102 -10.05 16.15 5.71
N PRO A 103 -9.71 17.28 6.35
CA PRO A 103 -8.60 18.14 5.97
C PRO A 103 -7.25 17.38 5.83
N ASP A 104 -6.38 17.85 4.94
CA ASP A 104 -5.10 17.19 4.65
C ASP A 104 -4.15 17.18 5.86
N ASP A 105 -4.16 18.23 6.68
CA ASP A 105 -3.33 18.37 7.89
C ASP A 105 -3.67 17.32 8.96
N LEU A 106 -4.88 16.77 8.94
CA LEU A 106 -5.32 15.67 9.81
C LEU A 106 -5.11 14.28 9.18
N LEU A 107 -4.51 14.17 7.99
CA LEU A 107 -4.21 12.88 7.37
C LEU A 107 -3.36 11.97 8.28
N PRO A 108 -2.29 12.46 8.96
CA PRO A 108 -1.51 11.62 9.86
C PRO A 108 -2.33 10.99 10.99
N GLU A 109 -3.36 11.70 11.48
CA GLU A 109 -4.26 11.17 12.51
C GLU A 109 -5.12 10.03 11.94
N ARG A 110 -5.72 10.22 10.76
CA ARG A 110 -6.51 9.17 10.10
C ARG A 110 -5.67 7.96 9.70
N LEU A 111 -4.41 8.19 9.34
CA LEU A 111 -3.44 7.12 9.10
C LEU A 111 -3.15 6.33 10.39
N TRP A 112 -3.02 7.01 11.53
CA TRP A 112 -2.86 6.36 12.82
C TRP A 112 -4.11 5.58 13.24
N GLU A 113 -5.30 6.15 13.05
CA GLU A 113 -6.58 5.48 13.30
C GLU A 113 -6.67 4.16 12.52
N ALA A 114 -6.31 4.14 11.23
CA ALA A 114 -6.32 2.94 10.40
C ALA A 114 -5.36 1.81 10.87
N VAL A 115 -4.42 2.11 11.78
CA VAL A 115 -3.44 1.14 12.31
C VAL A 115 -3.73 0.78 13.77
N ALA A 116 -4.27 1.71 14.54
CA ALA A 116 -4.43 1.60 15.99
C ALA A 116 -5.88 1.46 16.45
N ASP A 117 -6.84 2.09 15.78
CA ASP A 117 -8.25 2.07 16.18
C ASP A 117 -8.96 0.86 15.55
N PRO A 118 -9.49 -0.09 16.35
CA PRO A 118 -10.25 -1.24 15.84
C PRO A 118 -11.40 -0.87 14.91
N LYS A 119 -11.95 0.35 15.06
CA LYS A 119 -12.98 0.90 14.18
C LYS A 119 -12.53 0.95 12.72
N TRP A 120 -11.25 1.20 12.45
CA TRP A 120 -10.70 1.40 11.11
C TRP A 120 -9.64 0.36 10.72
N LYS A 121 -9.07 -0.31 11.71
CA LYS A 121 -7.98 -1.26 11.53
C LYS A 121 -8.41 -2.47 10.71
N LEU A 122 -7.61 -2.80 9.71
CA LEU A 122 -7.73 -4.04 8.93
C LEU A 122 -6.54 -4.94 9.17
N GLU A 123 -6.80 -6.24 9.37
CA GLU A 123 -5.73 -7.24 9.43
C GLU A 123 -4.92 -7.24 8.13
N CYS A 124 -3.61 -7.51 8.24
CA CYS A 124 -2.68 -7.53 7.11
C CYS A 124 -2.45 -6.18 6.41
N MET A 125 -3.04 -5.08 6.92
CA MET A 125 -2.76 -3.72 6.49
C MET A 125 -2.04 -2.96 7.60
N GLY A 126 -0.88 -2.38 7.28
CA GLY A 126 -0.03 -1.69 8.25
C GLY A 126 0.44 -0.34 7.76
N ILE A 127 1.08 0.40 8.66
CA ILE A 127 1.54 1.78 8.43
C ILE A 127 2.38 1.95 7.16
N SER A 128 3.23 0.98 6.81
CA SER A 128 4.06 1.05 5.61
C SER A 128 3.24 0.95 4.33
N ALA A 129 2.25 0.06 4.29
CA ALA A 129 1.38 -0.11 3.12
C ALA A 129 0.51 1.14 2.93
N TYR A 130 -0.14 1.63 3.99
CA TYR A 130 -0.92 2.86 3.93
C TYR A 130 -0.06 4.09 3.61
N GLY A 131 1.14 4.19 4.18
CA GLY A 131 2.07 5.29 3.90
C GLY A 131 2.49 5.35 2.44
N GLU A 132 2.73 4.20 1.79
CA GLU A 132 2.98 4.16 0.35
C GLU A 132 1.75 4.57 -0.46
N LEU A 133 0.54 4.09 -0.09
CA LEU A 133 -0.70 4.49 -0.76
C LEU A 133 -0.93 6.01 -0.70
N VAL A 134 -0.72 6.61 0.47
CA VAL A 134 -0.75 8.08 0.65
C VAL A 134 0.27 8.75 -0.24
N GLY A 135 1.50 8.22 -0.25
CA GLY A 135 2.60 8.71 -1.08
C GLY A 135 2.25 8.77 -2.56
N TRP A 136 1.63 7.71 -3.06
CA TRP A 136 1.25 7.60 -4.47
C TRP A 136 0.00 8.42 -4.81
N ALA A 137 -0.98 8.49 -3.90
CA ALA A 137 -2.21 9.25 -4.12
C ALA A 137 -1.97 10.77 -4.09
N MET A 138 -1.08 11.25 -3.21
CA MET A 138 -0.88 12.68 -2.95
C MET A 138 0.61 13.08 -2.94
N PRO A 139 1.38 12.79 -4.01
CA PRO A 139 2.83 12.97 -3.99
C PRO A 139 3.29 14.42 -3.78
N ASP A 140 2.48 15.41 -4.18
CA ASP A 140 2.79 16.83 -3.99
C ASP A 140 2.68 17.29 -2.52
N LYS A 141 1.87 16.59 -1.71
CA LYS A 141 1.63 16.92 -0.30
C LYS A 141 2.38 15.98 0.63
N PHE A 142 2.45 14.71 0.25
CA PHE A 142 3.07 13.62 0.98
C PHE A 142 3.94 12.83 0.00
N PRO A 143 5.18 13.26 -0.28
CA PRO A 143 6.02 12.57 -1.26
C PRO A 143 6.28 11.12 -0.82
N PRO A 144 6.20 10.13 -1.73
CA PRO A 144 6.47 8.74 -1.40
C PRO A 144 7.87 8.60 -0.81
N ARG A 145 7.95 8.33 0.49
CA ARG A 145 9.22 8.07 1.18
C ARG A 145 9.61 6.60 1.00
N ASN A 146 10.11 6.26 -0.18
CA ASN A 146 10.82 4.99 -0.36
C ASN A 146 12.20 5.07 0.32
N GLY A 147 12.77 3.93 0.73
CA GLY A 147 14.06 3.88 1.42
C GLY A 147 15.23 4.49 0.62
N ARG A 148 15.05 4.77 -0.68
CA ARG A 148 16.02 5.48 -1.53
C ARG A 148 16.00 6.99 -1.30
N THR A 149 14.83 7.62 -1.15
CA THR A 149 14.72 9.06 -0.84
C THR A 149 15.28 9.38 0.55
N SER A 150 15.02 8.54 1.56
CA SER A 150 15.61 8.71 2.89
C SER A 150 17.13 8.53 2.89
N LYS A 151 17.67 7.61 2.07
CA LYS A 151 19.12 7.47 1.85
C LYS A 151 19.71 8.69 1.13
N ALA A 152 19.03 9.21 0.10
CA ALA A 152 19.48 10.40 -0.63
C ALA A 152 19.45 11.66 0.24
N LEU A 153 18.40 11.88 1.02
CA LEU A 153 18.29 13.01 1.95
C LEU A 153 19.35 12.94 3.07
N ARG A 154 19.64 11.74 3.59
CA ARG A 154 20.76 11.54 4.53
C ARG A 154 22.11 11.81 3.88
N SER A 155 22.32 11.37 2.64
CA SER A 155 23.54 11.67 1.86
C SER A 155 23.70 13.17 1.57
N LEU A 156 22.61 13.93 1.57
CA LEU A 156 22.59 15.40 1.40
C LEU A 156 22.69 16.17 2.72
N GLY A 157 22.82 15.50 3.87
CA GLY A 157 23.08 16.12 5.18
C GLY A 157 21.83 16.40 6.02
N TYR A 158 20.65 15.95 5.62
CA TYR A 158 19.43 16.07 6.42
C TYR A 158 19.34 14.96 7.47
N ASP A 159 18.91 15.30 8.69
CA ASP A 159 18.76 14.36 9.80
C ASP A 159 17.47 13.52 9.65
N VAL A 160 17.54 12.49 8.82
CA VAL A 160 16.43 11.55 8.58
C VAL A 160 16.81 10.18 9.13
N GLN A 161 16.01 9.65 10.06
CA GLN A 161 16.16 8.27 10.55
C GLN A 161 15.87 7.27 9.43
N VAL A 162 16.93 6.60 8.97
CA VAL A 162 16.85 5.50 8.01
C VAL A 162 16.63 4.21 8.80
N HIS A 163 15.42 3.67 8.78
CA HIS A 163 15.16 2.31 9.23
C HIS A 163 15.61 1.35 8.12
N VAL A 164 16.69 0.62 8.38
CA VAL A 164 17.17 -0.45 7.50
C VAL A 164 16.50 -1.74 8.00
N SER A 165 15.63 -2.31 7.17
CA SER A 165 15.20 -3.71 7.31
C SER A 165 16.21 -4.63 6.62
#